data_AF-A0A7V5KUW9-F1
#
_entry.id   AF-A0A7V5KUW9-F1
#
_cell.length_a   1.000
_cell.length_b   1.000
_cell.length_c   1.000
_cell.angle_alpha   90.00
_cell.angle_beta   90.00
_cell.angle_gamma   90.00
#
_symmetry.space_group_name_H-M   'P 1'
#
loop_
_entity.id
_entity.type
_entity.pdbx_description
1 polymer ?
#
loop_
_entity_poly.entity_id
_entity_poly.type
_entity_poly.pdbx_seq_one_letter_code
_entity_poly.pdbx_strand_id
1 'polypeptide(L)'
;MHRQSIKQMVVDMATRAKKASRSLAVLPTALKNQVLLQAAEMLMEEYAFIEKENNRDLAAGREKGLSAAMLDRLELSEKVLRSMVTGLREVAALP
;
A
#
# COMPACT_ATOMS: atom_id res chain seq x y z
N MET A 1 24.18 15.40 -9.62
CA MET A 1 23.03 16.35 -9.58
C MET A 1 21.72 15.66 -9.13
N HIS A 2 21.64 15.03 -7.94
CA HIS A 2 20.41 14.29 -7.54
C HIS A 2 19.92 14.52 -6.10
N ARG A 3 20.75 15.07 -5.20
CA ARG A 3 20.37 15.20 -3.78
C ARG A 3 19.34 16.31 -3.53
N GLN A 4 19.40 17.39 -4.30
CA GLN A 4 18.50 18.54 -4.17
C GLN A 4 17.08 18.22 -4.69
N SER A 5 16.98 17.33 -5.70
CA SER A 5 15.71 16.86 -6.27
C SER A 5 14.96 15.89 -5.34
N ILE A 6 15.64 14.89 -4.75
CA ILE A 6 15.01 13.97 -3.80
C ILE A 6 14.55 14.73 -2.56
N LYS A 7 15.38 15.65 -2.03
CA LYS A 7 14.99 16.49 -0.90
C LYS A 7 13.72 17.28 -1.22
N GLN A 8 13.67 17.93 -2.38
CA GLN A 8 12.47 18.69 -2.78
C GLN A 8 11.24 17.79 -2.93
N MET A 9 11.37 16.63 -3.58
CA MET A 9 10.29 15.65 -3.74
C MET A 9 9.71 15.21 -2.39
N VAL A 10 10.57 14.89 -1.43
CA VAL A 10 10.16 14.47 -0.09
C VAL A 10 9.49 15.62 0.66
N VAL A 11 10.03 16.84 0.58
CA VAL A 11 9.45 18.05 1.18
C VAL A 11 8.06 18.33 0.61
N ASP A 12 7.89 18.20 -0.71
CA ASP A 12 6.60 18.43 -1.38
C ASP A 12 5.58 17.37 -0.99
N MET A 13 5.98 16.09 -0.95
CA MET A 13 5.12 14.99 -0.52
C MET A 13 4.66 15.19 0.94
N ALA A 14 5.58 15.56 1.83
CA ALA A 14 5.26 15.85 3.24
C ALA A 14 4.32 17.05 3.39
N THR A 15 4.52 18.10 2.59
CA THR A 15 3.67 19.30 2.60
C THR A 15 2.25 18.97 2.15
N ARG A 16 2.10 18.17 1.08
CA ARG A 16 0.79 17.68 0.61
C ARG A 16 0.11 16.79 1.65
N ALA A 17 0.84 15.85 2.25
CA ALA A 17 0.33 14.97 3.30
C ALA A 17 -0.17 15.77 4.53
N LYS A 18 0.60 16.79 4.97
CA LYS A 18 0.22 17.68 6.08
C LYS A 18 -1.04 18.50 5.78
N LYS A 19 -1.23 18.91 4.52
CA LYS A 19 -2.46 19.59 4.10
C LYS A 19 -3.65 18.64 4.12
N ALA A 20 -3.49 17.44 3.55
CA ALA A 20 -4.54 16.43 3.47
C ALA A 20 -4.97 15.89 4.85
N SER A 21 -4.04 15.74 5.79
CA SER A 21 -4.33 15.20 7.13
C SER A 21 -5.36 16.02 7.89
N ARG A 22 -5.39 17.35 7.70
CA ARG A 22 -6.39 18.24 8.29
C ARG A 22 -7.80 17.92 7.80
N SER A 23 -7.95 17.62 6.51
CA SER A 23 -9.23 17.24 5.93
C SER A 23 -9.64 15.83 6.36
N LEU A 24 -8.68 14.89 6.39
CA LEU A 24 -8.93 13.51 6.85
C LEU A 24 -9.36 13.44 8.33
N ALA A 25 -8.77 14.28 9.19
CA ALA A 25 -9.05 14.30 10.62
C ALA A 25 -10.54 14.53 10.93
N VAL A 26 -11.21 15.40 10.17
CA VAL A 26 -12.61 15.78 10.41
C VAL A 26 -13.62 14.89 9.68
N LEU A 27 -13.18 13.90 8.89
CA LEU A 27 -14.11 13.00 8.22
C LEU A 27 -14.86 12.12 9.24
N PRO A 28 -16.17 11.87 9.02
CA PRO A 28 -16.93 10.93 9.82
C PRO A 28 -16.31 9.52 9.80
N THR A 29 -16.38 8.80 10.92
CA THR A 29 -15.93 7.41 11.02
C THR A 29 -16.58 6.52 9.98
N ALA A 30 -17.90 6.69 9.74
CA ALA A 30 -18.63 5.92 8.73
C ALA A 30 -18.01 6.03 7.33
N LEU A 31 -17.57 7.24 6.93
CA LEU A 31 -16.93 7.45 5.63
C LEU A 31 -15.53 6.82 5.59
N LYS A 32 -14.75 6.92 6.67
CA LYS A 32 -13.43 6.27 6.76
C LYS A 32 -13.58 4.75 6.63
N ASN A 33 -14.56 4.17 7.32
CA ASN A 33 -14.83 2.73 7.27
C ASN A 33 -15.29 2.30 5.87
N GLN A 34 -16.16 3.07 5.21
CA GLN A 34 -16.57 2.80 3.83
C GLN A 34 -15.35 2.75 2.88
N VAL A 35 -14.41 3.69 3.00
CA VAL A 35 -13.20 3.70 2.16
C VAL A 35 -12.33 2.47 2.42
N LEU A 36 -12.18 2.04 3.69
CA LEU A 36 -11.41 0.83 4.03
C LEU A 36 -12.05 -0.43 3.43
N LEU A 37 -13.38 -0.55 3.48
CA LEU A 37 -14.12 -1.68 2.91
C LEU A 37 -14.03 -1.71 1.38
N GLN A 38 -14.15 -0.54 0.73
CA GLN A 38 -13.95 -0.44 -0.73
C GLN A 38 -12.52 -0.79 -1.13
N ALA A 39 -11.51 -0.34 -0.39
CA ALA A 39 -10.12 -0.73 -0.65
C ALA A 39 -9.92 -2.25 -0.53
N ALA A 40 -10.58 -2.89 0.45
CA ALA A 40 -10.57 -4.34 0.61
C ALA A 40 -11.20 -5.08 -0.59
N GLU A 41 -12.28 -4.55 -1.16
CA GLU A 41 -12.90 -5.10 -2.37
C GLU A 41 -11.98 -4.94 -3.58
N MET A 42 -11.49 -3.72 -3.82
CA MET A 42 -10.61 -3.41 -4.95
C MET A 42 -9.32 -4.25 -4.95
N LEU A 43 -8.75 -4.55 -3.77
CA LEU A 43 -7.56 -5.41 -3.68
C LEU A 43 -7.80 -6.81 -4.26
N MET A 44 -9.00 -7.36 -4.08
CA MET A 44 -9.34 -8.68 -4.63
C MET A 44 -9.71 -8.60 -6.10
N GLU A 45 -10.44 -7.55 -6.51
CA GLU A 45 -10.79 -7.32 -7.91
C GLU A 45 -9.53 -7.14 -8.79
N GLU A 46 -8.52 -6.45 -8.26
CA GLU A 46 -7.26 -6.16 -8.95
C GLU A 46 -6.16 -7.21 -8.67
N TYR A 47 -6.48 -8.34 -8.03
CA TYR A 47 -5.48 -9.34 -7.63
C TYR A 47 -4.56 -9.75 -8.78
N ALA A 48 -5.13 -10.08 -9.93
CA ALA A 48 -4.36 -10.53 -11.09
C ALA A 48 -3.39 -9.46 -11.61
N PHE A 49 -3.78 -8.18 -11.53
CA PHE A 49 -2.90 -7.08 -11.90
C PHE A 49 -1.76 -6.92 -10.88
N ILE A 50 -2.08 -6.93 -9.59
CA ILE A 50 -1.11 -6.80 -8.50
C ILE A 50 -0.09 -7.94 -8.52
N GLU A 51 -0.54 -9.19 -8.66
CA GLU A 51 0.32 -10.37 -8.72
C GLU A 51 1.25 -10.31 -9.93
N LYS A 52 0.74 -9.90 -11.10
CA LYS A 52 1.54 -9.75 -12.32
C LYS A 52 2.66 -8.72 -12.12
N GLU A 53 2.36 -7.56 -11.55
CA GLU A 53 3.39 -6.52 -11.33
C GLU A 53 4.37 -6.93 -10.22
N ASN A 54 3.90 -7.56 -9.14
CA ASN A 54 4.78 -8.06 -8.08
C ASN A 54 5.74 -9.16 -8.58
N ASN A 55 5.30 -10.00 -9.52
CA ASN A 55 6.20 -10.97 -10.16
C ASN A 55 7.35 -10.31 -10.92
N ARG A 56 7.13 -9.12 -11.51
CA ARG A 56 8.21 -8.34 -12.15
C ARG A 56 9.19 -7.81 -11.10
N ASP A 57 8.69 -7.36 -9.96
CA ASP A 57 9.51 -6.93 -8.84
C ASP A 57 10.32 -8.08 -8.22
N LEU A 58 9.72 -9.27 -8.10
CA LEU A 58 10.41 -10.48 -7.64
C LEU A 58 11.53 -10.89 -8.61
N ALA A 59 11.29 -10.82 -9.91
CA ALA A 59 12.31 -11.08 -10.92
C ALA A 59 13.48 -10.08 -10.81
N ALA A 60 13.17 -8.78 -10.77
CA ALA A 60 14.16 -7.72 -10.59
C ALA A 60 14.92 -7.85 -9.24
N GLY A 61 14.24 -8.31 -8.19
CA GLY A 61 14.82 -8.61 -6.88
C GLY A 61 15.83 -9.75 -6.93
N ARG A 62 15.51 -10.83 -7.65
CA ARG A 62 16.42 -11.97 -7.88
C ARG A 62 17.67 -11.51 -8.64
N GLU A 63 17.50 -10.74 -9.70
CA GLU A 63 18.61 -10.18 -10.50
C GLU A 63 19.53 -9.29 -9.67
N LYS A 64 18.98 -8.55 -8.71
CA LYS A 64 19.73 -7.70 -7.76
C LYS A 64 20.34 -8.46 -6.58
N GLY A 65 20.17 -9.79 -6.53
CA GLY A 65 20.76 -10.63 -5.49
C GLY A 65 20.05 -10.55 -4.14
N LEU A 66 18.75 -10.23 -4.10
CA LEU A 66 17.97 -10.33 -2.87
C LEU A 66 17.97 -11.78 -2.35
N SER A 67 18.08 -11.93 -1.03
CA SER A 67 18.02 -13.25 -0.39
C SER A 67 16.62 -13.84 -0.48
N ALA A 68 16.50 -15.17 -0.33
CA ALA A 68 15.22 -15.85 -0.31
C ALA A 68 14.25 -15.26 0.74
N ALA A 69 14.74 -14.91 1.92
CA ALA A 69 13.94 -14.27 2.97
C ALA A 69 13.48 -12.84 2.61
N MET A 70 14.25 -12.11 1.78
CA MET A 70 13.83 -10.80 1.29
C MET A 70 12.80 -10.91 0.16
N LEU A 71 12.92 -11.94 -0.69
CA LEU A 71 11.95 -12.23 -1.75
C LEU A 71 10.61 -12.70 -1.17
N ASP A 72 10.62 -13.56 -0.14
CA ASP A 72 9.41 -13.99 0.57
C ASP A 72 8.64 -12.80 1.17
N ARG A 73 9.36 -11.81 1.74
CA ARG A 73 8.75 -10.56 2.23
C ARG A 73 8.25 -9.63 1.13
N LEU A 74 8.76 -9.79 -0.09
CA LEU A 74 8.35 -8.98 -1.25
C LEU A 74 7.15 -9.61 -1.97
N GLU A 75 6.94 -10.91 -1.82
CA GLU A 75 5.88 -11.65 -2.51
C GLU A 75 4.48 -11.23 -2.04
N LEU A 76 3.63 -10.91 -3.01
CA LEU A 76 2.21 -10.57 -2.83
C LEU A 76 1.33 -11.69 -3.38
N SER A 77 1.37 -12.85 -2.73
CA SER A 77 0.49 -13.98 -3.07
C SER A 77 -0.96 -13.73 -2.70
N GLU A 78 -1.90 -14.53 -3.23
CA GLU A 78 -3.31 -14.47 -2.87
C GLU A 78 -3.54 -14.54 -1.36
N LYS A 79 -2.76 -15.38 -0.66
CA LYS A 79 -2.81 -15.50 0.80
C LYS A 79 -2.44 -14.19 1.49
N VAL A 80 -1.43 -13.48 1.00
CA VAL A 80 -1.00 -12.17 1.54
C VAL A 80 -2.09 -11.12 1.27
N LEU A 81 -2.64 -11.06 0.05
CA LEU A 81 -3.72 -10.12 -0.23
C LEU A 81 -4.97 -10.39 0.62
N ARG A 82 -5.35 -11.66 0.81
CA ARG A 82 -6.47 -12.03 1.70
C ARG A 82 -6.23 -11.60 3.15
N SER A 83 -4.99 -11.65 3.64
CA SER A 83 -4.67 -11.15 4.99
C SER A 83 -4.77 -9.62 5.06
N MET A 84 -4.32 -8.89 4.02
CA MET A 84 -4.48 -7.44 3.93
C MET A 84 -5.97 -7.03 3.93
N VAL A 85 -6.80 -7.73 3.13
CA VAL A 85 -8.25 -7.53 3.08
C VAL A 85 -8.90 -7.79 4.43
N THR A 86 -8.48 -8.83 5.13
CA THR A 86 -8.96 -9.13 6.48
C THR A 86 -8.59 -8.00 7.44
N GLY A 87 -7.34 -7.54 7.44
CA GLY A 87 -6.89 -6.44 8.29
C GLY A 87 -7.65 -5.13 8.04
N LEU A 88 -7.94 -4.79 6.78
CA LEU A 88 -8.76 -3.61 6.45
C LEU A 88 -10.18 -3.72 7.02
N ARG A 89 -10.80 -4.90 6.93
CA ARG A 89 -12.14 -5.16 7.49
C ARG A 89 -12.13 -5.11 9.01
N GLU A 90 -11.10 -5.65 9.66
CA GLU A 90 -10.92 -5.60 11.11
C GLU A 90 -10.81 -4.15 11.61
N VAL A 91 -9.97 -3.33 10.95
CA VAL A 91 -9.81 -1.91 11.33
C VAL A 91 -11.12 -1.14 11.13
N ALA A 92 -11.86 -1.42 10.04
CA ALA A 92 -13.15 -0.78 9.79
C ALA A 92 -14.24 -1.18 10.80
N ALA A 93 -14.05 -2.28 11.54
CA ALA A 93 -14.98 -2.78 12.55
C ALA A 93 -14.64 -2.34 13.99
N LEU A 94 -13.55 -1.59 14.20
CA LEU A 94 -13.19 -1.07 15.52
C LEU A 94 -14.22 -0.04 16.03
N PRO A 95 -14.46 0.02 17.35
CA PRO A 95 -15.45 0.92 17.95
C PRO A 95 -15.05 2.41 17.90
#